data_AF-A0A2E6T0K4-F1
#
_entry.id   AF-A0A2E6T0K4-F1
#
_cell.length_a   1.000
_cell.length_b   1.000
_cell.length_c   1.000
_cell.angle_alpha   90.00
_cell.angle_beta   90.00
_cell.angle_gamma   90.00
#
_symmetry.space_group_name_H-M   'P 1'
#
loop_
_entity.id
_entity.type
_entity.pdbx_description
1 polymer ?
#
loop_
_entity_poly.entity_id
_entity_poly.type
_entity_poly.pdbx_seq_one_letter_code
_entity_poly.pdbx_strand_id
1 'polypeptide(L)'
;MKKAFTLIELLVVIAIIAILAALLLPALARAKQTGTAAACLNNNRQLLIAWNNFSGDNEGHTIYASAWYYPGFVYPENLKYEPTADFSYCASQYLGANLPPKDWLEISALFTYGGRSRDVFHCPEDKYYGISKKEGWPERIRSYSINIYAGGWSGWPFYGDQMWKIYRQQSDFRDPAMRFVLMDMDDESINAGNYRVDMAGWPNNPNLYRFRQDWPASWHNNGCTISFADGHAERKKWLHEDTLQVGFNPHQGSGVKNSPGNQDIAWMQERATRPEQGWQQSGWARQWTGAMHLKPWKWWGYWRMPGEISADSLSPRPNYAD
;
A
#
# COMPACT_ATOMS: atom_id res chain seq x y z
N MET A 1 -45.93 53.96 3.14
CA MET A 1 -44.45 54.09 3.11
C MET A 1 -43.86 52.72 3.42
N LYS A 2 -42.89 52.21 2.64
CA LYS A 2 -42.10 51.04 3.05
C LYS A 2 -41.06 51.50 4.07
N LYS A 3 -40.93 50.82 5.21
CA LYS A 3 -39.81 51.08 6.14
C LYS A 3 -38.51 50.67 5.44
N ALA A 4 -37.53 51.58 5.41
CA ALA A 4 -36.18 51.25 4.99
C ALA A 4 -35.44 50.54 6.14
N PHE A 5 -34.60 49.57 5.81
CA PHE A 5 -33.76 48.87 6.78
C PHE A 5 -32.72 49.84 7.35
N THR A 6 -32.52 49.85 8.67
CA THR A 6 -31.51 50.70 9.30
C THR A 6 -30.12 50.04 9.24
N LEU A 7 -29.07 50.88 9.33
CA LEU A 7 -27.69 50.41 9.42
C LEU A 7 -27.47 49.48 10.63
N ILE A 8 -28.14 49.76 11.75
CA ILE A 8 -28.04 49.00 13.00
C ILE A 8 -28.66 47.61 12.83
N GLU A 9 -29.85 47.51 12.24
CA GLU A 9 -30.49 46.21 11.96
C GLU A 9 -29.62 45.34 11.05
N LEU A 10 -28.98 45.92 10.03
CA LEU A 10 -28.06 45.19 9.15
C LEU A 10 -26.81 44.70 9.89
N LEU A 11 -26.20 45.54 10.74
CA LEU A 11 -25.03 45.18 11.53
C LEU A 11 -25.31 44.04 12.52
N VAL A 12 -26.47 44.07 13.19
CA VAL A 12 -26.88 43.00 14.12
C VAL A 12 -27.05 41.67 13.39
N VAL A 13 -27.68 41.67 12.20
CA VAL A 13 -27.84 40.45 11.39
C VAL A 13 -26.47 39.88 10.96
N ILE A 14 -25.55 40.72 10.49
CA ILE A 14 -24.20 40.27 10.11
C ILE A 14 -23.44 39.73 11.32
N ALA A 15 -23.55 40.36 12.50
CA ALA A 15 -22.92 39.88 13.73
C ALA A 15 -23.45 38.49 14.15
N ILE A 16 -24.77 38.26 14.07
CA ILE A 16 -25.38 36.95 14.36
C ILE A 16 -24.90 35.89 13.36
N ILE A 17 -24.88 36.21 12.05
CA ILE A 17 -24.37 35.29 11.01
C ILE A 17 -22.90 34.95 11.25
N ALA A 18 -22.07 35.94 11.62
CA ALA A 18 -20.65 35.72 11.91
C ALA A 18 -20.43 34.80 13.13
N ILE A 19 -21.20 34.97 14.21
CA ILE A 19 -21.14 34.09 15.39
C ILE A 19 -21.57 32.66 15.02
N LEU A 20 -22.68 32.51 14.29
CA LEU A 20 -23.15 31.19 13.86
C LEU A 20 -22.14 30.50 12.93
N ALA A 21 -21.56 31.22 11.98
CA ALA A 21 -20.52 30.70 11.09
C ALA A 21 -19.26 30.29 11.86
N ALA A 22 -18.81 31.08 12.83
CA ALA A 22 -17.65 30.77 13.66
C ALA A 22 -17.81 29.48 14.48
N LEU A 23 -19.05 29.17 14.92
CA LEU A 23 -19.37 27.91 15.61
C LEU A 23 -19.55 26.72 14.65
N LEU A 24 -20.09 26.96 13.44
CA LEU A 24 -20.35 25.91 12.45
C LEU A 24 -19.10 25.44 11.70
N LEU A 25 -18.17 26.35 11.35
CA LEU A 25 -16.98 26.00 10.56
C LEU A 25 -16.10 24.91 11.21
N PRO A 26 -15.77 24.94 12.52
CA PRO A 26 -15.01 23.88 13.18
C PRO A 26 -15.76 22.53 13.21
N ALA A 27 -17.09 22.56 13.39
CA ALA A 27 -17.91 21.36 13.40
C ALA A 27 -18.00 20.71 12.01
N LEU A 28 -18.22 21.51 10.97
CA LEU A 28 -18.28 21.06 9.57
C LEU A 28 -16.92 20.51 9.11
N ALA A 29 -15.80 21.13 9.50
CA ALA A 29 -14.46 20.63 9.20
C ALA A 29 -14.22 19.23 9.80
N ARG A 30 -14.57 19.03 11.08
CA ARG A 30 -14.47 17.73 11.76
C ARG A 30 -15.38 16.68 11.13
N ALA A 31 -16.62 17.06 10.79
CA ALA A 31 -17.58 16.18 10.12
C ALA A 31 -17.04 15.72 8.75
N LYS A 32 -16.50 16.64 7.94
CA LYS A 32 -15.87 16.34 6.66
C LYS A 32 -14.69 15.37 6.82
N GLN A 33 -13.75 15.64 7.74
CA GLN A 33 -12.62 14.74 8.03
C GLN A 33 -13.08 13.34 8.45
N THR A 34 -14.14 13.25 9.24
CA THR A 34 -14.71 11.98 9.68
C THR A 34 -15.31 11.20 8.51
N GLY A 35 -16.04 11.88 7.62
CA GLY A 35 -16.58 11.29 6.40
C GLY A 35 -15.49 10.81 5.43
N THR A 36 -14.45 11.63 5.20
CA THR A 36 -13.29 11.27 4.37
C THR A 36 -12.56 10.04 4.93
N ALA A 37 -12.33 9.98 6.25
CA ALA A 37 -11.71 8.83 6.89
C ALA A 37 -12.60 7.56 6.85
N ALA A 38 -13.92 7.70 6.91
CA ALA A 38 -14.85 6.58 6.74
C ALA A 38 -14.84 6.04 5.29
N ALA A 39 -14.72 6.93 4.30
CA ALA A 39 -14.57 6.53 2.89
C ALA A 39 -13.23 5.81 2.64
N CYS A 40 -12.13 6.29 3.22
CA CYS A 40 -10.83 5.60 3.18
C CYS A 40 -10.90 4.19 3.79
N LEU A 41 -11.49 4.07 4.98
CA LEU A 41 -11.74 2.79 5.65
C LEU A 41 -12.58 1.83 4.79
N ASN A 42 -13.56 2.35 4.06
CA ASN A 42 -14.37 1.56 3.14
C ASN A 42 -13.61 1.12 1.87
N ASN A 43 -12.73 1.97 1.33
CA ASN A 43 -11.87 1.62 0.19
C ASN A 43 -10.87 0.51 0.57
N ASN A 44 -10.16 0.67 1.70
CA ASN A 44 -9.22 -0.33 2.20
C ASN A 44 -9.92 -1.69 2.50
N ARG A 45 -11.14 -1.68 3.06
CA ARG A 45 -11.97 -2.89 3.23
C ARG A 45 -12.39 -3.55 1.91
N GLN A 46 -12.74 -2.78 0.89
CA GLN A 46 -13.08 -3.34 -0.44
C GLN A 46 -11.86 -4.03 -1.07
N LEU A 47 -10.66 -3.45 -0.97
CA LEU A 47 -9.43 -4.10 -1.42
C LEU A 47 -9.10 -5.38 -0.64
N LEU A 48 -9.34 -5.38 0.68
CA LEU A 48 -9.16 -6.57 1.52
C LEU A 48 -10.17 -7.69 1.18
N ILE A 49 -11.42 -7.34 0.90
CA ILE A 49 -12.42 -8.29 0.41
C ILE A 49 -11.99 -8.85 -0.96
N ALA A 50 -11.49 -7.99 -1.86
CA ALA A 50 -10.92 -8.43 -3.14
C ALA A 50 -9.72 -9.39 -2.96
N TRP A 51 -8.85 -9.15 -1.97
CA TRP A 51 -7.73 -10.02 -1.60
C TRP A 51 -8.18 -11.38 -1.05
N ASN A 52 -9.19 -11.39 -0.17
CA ASN A 52 -9.79 -12.62 0.34
C ASN A 52 -10.50 -13.42 -0.77
N ASN A 53 -11.24 -12.75 -1.65
CA ASN A 53 -11.94 -13.39 -2.77
C ASN A 53 -10.95 -14.00 -3.77
N PHE A 54 -9.90 -13.26 -4.17
CA PHE A 54 -8.81 -13.80 -4.97
C PHE A 54 -8.27 -15.09 -4.35
N SER A 55 -8.07 -15.09 -3.04
CA SER A 55 -7.53 -16.24 -2.35
C SER A 55 -8.48 -17.44 -2.33
N GLY A 56 -9.78 -17.22 -2.13
CA GLY A 56 -10.81 -18.26 -2.23
C GLY A 56 -10.83 -18.93 -3.60
N ASP A 57 -10.68 -18.14 -4.67
CA ASP A 57 -10.69 -18.62 -6.05
C ASP A 57 -9.35 -19.26 -6.50
N ASN A 58 -8.26 -19.09 -5.74
CA ASN A 58 -6.90 -19.55 -6.08
C ASN A 58 -6.31 -20.50 -5.02
N GLU A 59 -7.08 -21.49 -4.58
CA GLU A 59 -6.64 -22.56 -3.63
C GLU A 59 -6.10 -22.03 -2.29
N GLY A 60 -6.56 -20.87 -1.84
CA GLY A 60 -6.07 -20.21 -0.63
C GLY A 60 -4.74 -19.48 -0.79
N HIS A 61 -4.19 -19.34 -2.01
CA HIS A 61 -3.00 -18.54 -2.27
C HIS A 61 -3.29 -17.04 -2.17
N THR A 62 -2.30 -16.25 -1.76
CA THR A 62 -2.40 -14.79 -1.68
C THR A 62 -1.66 -14.13 -2.84
N ILE A 63 -2.17 -13.00 -3.34
CA ILE A 63 -1.45 -12.16 -4.32
C ILE A 63 -0.01 -11.84 -3.86
N TYR A 64 0.90 -11.53 -4.78
CA TYR A 64 2.25 -11.06 -4.46
C TYR A 64 2.18 -9.59 -4.02
N ALA A 65 3.04 -9.20 -3.08
CA ALA A 65 3.01 -7.84 -2.53
C ALA A 65 3.35 -6.78 -3.60
N SER A 66 4.29 -7.11 -4.48
CA SER A 66 4.67 -6.31 -5.64
C SER A 66 5.38 -7.18 -6.66
N ALA A 67 5.42 -6.72 -7.90
CA ALA A 67 6.31 -7.20 -8.95
C ALA A 67 6.85 -6.01 -9.74
N TRP A 68 7.95 -6.19 -10.46
CA TRP A 68 8.50 -5.13 -11.31
C TRP A 68 8.01 -5.25 -12.74
N TYR A 69 7.62 -4.11 -13.30
CA TYR A 69 7.17 -4.04 -14.67
C TYR A 69 7.86 -2.87 -15.38
N TYR A 70 8.51 -3.16 -16.51
CA TYR A 70 9.10 -2.14 -17.37
C TYR A 70 8.80 -2.49 -18.85
N PRO A 71 7.91 -1.73 -19.51
CA PRO A 71 7.60 -1.94 -20.93
C PRO A 71 8.85 -1.90 -21.81
N GLY A 72 8.96 -2.86 -22.73
CA GLY A 72 10.07 -2.93 -23.68
C GLY A 72 11.35 -3.59 -23.15
N PHE A 73 11.39 -3.98 -21.86
CA PHE A 73 12.44 -4.89 -21.39
C PHE A 73 12.21 -6.28 -21.98
N VAL A 74 13.23 -6.86 -22.61
CA VAL A 74 13.18 -8.24 -23.12
C VAL A 74 13.73 -9.17 -22.04
N TYR A 75 12.88 -10.04 -21.53
CA TYR A 75 13.23 -10.99 -20.48
C TYR A 75 13.83 -12.26 -21.11
N PRO A 76 14.60 -13.06 -20.34
CA PRO A 76 15.03 -14.40 -20.78
C PRO A 76 13.85 -15.23 -21.29
N GLU A 77 14.10 -16.12 -22.24
CA GLU A 77 13.06 -16.96 -22.88
C GLU A 77 11.96 -16.16 -23.61
N ASN A 78 12.27 -14.92 -24.01
CA ASN A 78 11.39 -14.01 -24.77
C ASN A 78 10.08 -13.63 -24.04
N LEU A 79 10.07 -13.63 -22.71
CA LEU A 79 8.90 -13.17 -21.94
C LEU A 79 8.70 -11.66 -22.13
N LYS A 80 7.43 -11.22 -22.21
CA LYS A 80 7.05 -9.81 -22.43
C LYS A 80 7.28 -8.93 -21.18
N TYR A 81 7.10 -9.50 -19.98
CA TYR A 81 7.28 -8.82 -18.69
C TYR A 81 7.53 -9.81 -17.54
N GLU A 82 7.77 -9.34 -16.31
CA GLU A 82 7.91 -10.22 -15.14
C GLU A 82 6.57 -10.94 -14.87
N PRO A 83 6.48 -12.27 -15.00
CA PRO A 83 5.19 -12.97 -15.02
C PRO A 83 4.42 -12.96 -13.69
N THR A 84 5.07 -12.57 -12.61
CA THR A 84 4.43 -12.32 -11.31
C THR A 84 3.66 -11.01 -11.26
N ALA A 85 3.76 -10.14 -12.28
CA ALA A 85 3.02 -8.88 -12.36
C ALA A 85 1.50 -9.08 -12.34
N ASP A 86 0.99 -10.03 -13.13
CA ASP A 86 -0.45 -10.37 -13.24
C ASP A 86 -1.07 -10.82 -11.91
N PHE A 87 -0.19 -11.29 -11.02
CA PHE A 87 -0.51 -11.90 -9.74
C PHE A 87 -0.17 -11.00 -8.55
N SER A 88 0.28 -9.76 -8.82
CA SER A 88 0.66 -8.80 -7.79
C SER A 88 -0.50 -7.90 -7.35
N TYR A 89 -0.37 -7.29 -6.18
CA TYR A 89 -1.18 -6.16 -5.74
C TYR A 89 -1.00 -4.94 -6.64
N CYS A 90 0.27 -4.64 -6.96
CA CYS A 90 0.63 -3.61 -7.91
C CYS A 90 1.93 -3.99 -8.62
N ALA A 91 1.87 -4.01 -9.94
CA ALA A 91 3.03 -4.04 -10.81
C ALA A 91 3.58 -2.61 -10.94
N SER A 92 4.82 -2.40 -10.50
CA SER A 92 5.40 -1.06 -10.31
C SER A 92 6.76 -0.91 -10.98
N GLN A 93 7.03 0.30 -11.49
CA GLN A 93 8.37 0.76 -11.85
C GLN A 93 8.78 1.89 -10.91
N TYR A 94 9.86 1.66 -10.15
CA TYR A 94 10.57 2.72 -9.45
C TYR A 94 11.33 3.59 -10.46
N LEU A 95 11.09 4.90 -10.44
CA LEU A 95 11.64 5.86 -11.41
C LEU A 95 12.84 6.67 -10.86
N GLY A 96 13.23 6.43 -9.61
CA GLY A 96 14.27 7.20 -8.92
C GLY A 96 13.72 8.26 -7.97
N ALA A 97 14.62 8.98 -7.32
CA ALA A 97 14.26 9.95 -6.30
C ALA A 97 13.52 11.16 -6.88
N ASN A 98 12.54 11.67 -6.11
CA ASN A 98 11.64 12.78 -6.47
C ASN A 98 10.62 12.47 -7.59
N LEU A 99 10.52 11.23 -8.07
CA LEU A 99 9.47 10.82 -9.00
C LEU A 99 8.53 9.81 -8.35
N PRO A 100 7.20 9.96 -8.51
CA PRO A 100 6.26 8.92 -8.12
C PRO A 100 6.51 7.64 -8.93
N PRO A 101 6.14 6.47 -8.40
CA PRO A 101 6.23 5.22 -9.15
C PRO A 101 5.30 5.26 -10.36
N LYS A 102 5.71 4.61 -11.45
CA LYS A 102 4.79 4.26 -12.52
C LYS A 102 4.16 2.92 -12.14
N ASP A 103 2.86 2.95 -11.88
CA ASP A 103 2.09 1.79 -11.45
C ASP A 103 1.14 1.34 -12.56
N TRP A 104 0.92 0.03 -12.67
CA TRP A 104 -0.05 -0.57 -13.59
C TRP A 104 -1.06 -1.41 -12.80
N LEU A 105 -2.05 -0.73 -12.20
CA LEU A 105 -3.11 -1.40 -11.46
C LEU A 105 -3.94 -2.30 -12.38
N GLU A 106 -4.14 -1.94 -13.66
CA GLU A 106 -4.99 -2.69 -14.59
C GLU A 106 -4.56 -4.14 -14.85
N ILE A 107 -3.26 -4.43 -14.74
CA ILE A 107 -2.72 -5.80 -14.86
C ILE A 107 -2.67 -6.52 -13.51
N SER A 108 -2.83 -5.80 -12.40
CA SER A 108 -2.73 -6.36 -11.04
C SER A 108 -3.98 -7.20 -10.70
N ALA A 109 -3.77 -8.29 -9.97
CA ALA A 109 -4.83 -9.24 -9.61
C ALA A 109 -6.05 -8.55 -8.97
N LEU A 110 -5.82 -7.67 -7.99
CA LEU A 110 -6.93 -7.01 -7.27
C LEU A 110 -7.76 -6.06 -8.12
N PHE A 111 -7.28 -5.55 -9.25
CA PHE A 111 -8.07 -4.60 -10.05
C PHE A 111 -9.34 -5.25 -10.60
N THR A 112 -9.27 -6.54 -10.99
CA THR A 112 -10.48 -7.28 -11.41
C THR A 112 -11.42 -7.54 -10.23
N TYR A 113 -10.90 -7.96 -9.07
CA TYR A 113 -11.70 -8.30 -7.89
C TYR A 113 -12.27 -7.06 -7.17
N GLY A 114 -11.61 -5.90 -7.27
CA GLY A 114 -12.04 -4.59 -6.78
C GLY A 114 -13.00 -3.85 -7.73
N GLY A 115 -13.69 -4.57 -8.63
CA GLY A 115 -14.71 -4.00 -9.52
C GLY A 115 -14.17 -3.17 -10.69
N ARG A 116 -12.89 -3.27 -11.04
CA ARG A 116 -12.22 -2.55 -12.14
C ARG A 116 -12.26 -1.02 -12.00
N SER A 117 -12.24 -0.51 -10.77
CA SER A 117 -12.17 0.93 -10.47
C SER A 117 -10.86 1.30 -9.79
N ARG A 118 -10.23 2.39 -10.26
CA ARG A 118 -9.05 3.00 -9.62
C ARG A 118 -9.40 3.70 -8.31
N ASP A 119 -10.63 4.19 -8.15
CA ASP A 119 -11.03 5.01 -7.00
C ASP A 119 -10.88 4.24 -5.67
N VAL A 120 -11.01 2.91 -5.70
CA VAL A 120 -10.87 2.02 -4.55
C VAL A 120 -9.41 1.89 -4.10
N PHE A 121 -8.43 2.25 -4.94
CA PHE A 121 -6.99 2.26 -4.63
C PHE A 121 -6.48 3.60 -4.08
N HIS A 122 -7.35 4.62 -4.01
CA HIS A 122 -7.03 5.96 -3.58
C HIS A 122 -7.63 6.29 -2.19
N CYS A 123 -6.87 7.01 -1.38
CA CYS A 123 -7.33 7.60 -0.12
C CYS A 123 -7.84 9.03 -0.37
N PRO A 124 -9.11 9.35 -0.12
CA PRO A 124 -9.67 10.69 -0.38
C PRO A 124 -9.13 11.82 0.53
N GLU A 125 -8.17 11.55 1.42
CA GLU A 125 -7.42 12.58 2.17
C GLU A 125 -5.98 12.78 1.67
N ASP A 126 -5.53 11.97 0.70
CA ASP A 126 -4.24 12.11 0.02
C ASP A 126 -4.26 13.36 -0.89
N LYS A 127 -3.74 14.46 -0.35
CA LYS A 127 -3.77 15.80 -1.00
C LYS A 127 -2.82 15.90 -2.19
N TYR A 128 -1.84 15.01 -2.29
CA TYR A 128 -0.81 15.02 -3.32
C TYR A 128 -1.15 14.09 -4.49
N TYR A 129 -2.29 13.42 -4.43
CA TYR A 129 -2.86 12.65 -5.53
C TYR A 129 -3.07 13.53 -6.77
N GLY A 130 -2.54 13.11 -7.92
CA GLY A 130 -2.63 13.86 -9.17
C GLY A 130 -1.70 15.09 -9.31
N ILE A 131 -0.84 15.41 -8.34
CA ILE A 131 0.18 16.47 -8.51
C ILE A 131 1.13 16.16 -9.67
N SER A 132 1.42 14.88 -9.92
CA SER A 132 2.20 14.43 -11.08
C SER A 132 1.80 15.11 -12.40
N LYS A 133 0.49 15.27 -12.63
CA LYS A 133 -0.06 15.86 -13.85
C LYS A 133 0.27 17.36 -14.00
N LYS A 134 0.52 18.07 -12.89
CA LYS A 134 0.97 19.47 -12.90
C LYS A 134 2.46 19.58 -13.18
N GLU A 135 3.26 18.67 -12.60
CA GLU A 135 4.72 18.63 -12.74
C GLU A 135 5.21 17.90 -14.02
N GLY A 136 4.30 17.31 -14.80
CA GLY A 136 4.63 16.51 -15.98
C GLY A 136 5.18 15.11 -15.67
N TRP A 137 5.05 14.65 -14.43
CA TRP A 137 5.49 13.32 -13.97
C TRP A 137 4.44 12.25 -14.25
N PRO A 138 4.81 10.95 -14.24
CA PRO A 138 3.86 9.85 -14.29
C PRO A 138 2.82 9.91 -13.17
N GLU A 139 1.56 9.65 -13.51
CA GLU A 139 0.43 9.73 -12.58
C GLU A 139 0.57 8.70 -11.45
N ARG A 140 0.54 9.17 -10.20
CA ARG A 140 0.39 8.31 -9.04
C ARG A 140 -1.08 7.91 -8.91
N ILE A 141 -1.38 6.63 -9.09
CA ILE A 141 -2.75 6.09 -9.21
C ILE A 141 -3.25 5.33 -7.96
N ARG A 142 -2.51 5.39 -6.85
CA ARG A 142 -2.91 4.79 -5.56
C ARG A 142 -2.33 5.54 -4.36
N SER A 143 -2.93 5.29 -3.21
CA SER A 143 -2.50 5.76 -1.89
C SER A 143 -2.23 4.61 -0.90
N TYR A 144 -2.61 3.37 -1.26
CA TYR A 144 -2.42 2.19 -0.42
C TYR A 144 -1.27 1.32 -0.93
N SER A 145 -0.59 0.67 0.00
CA SER A 145 0.42 -0.36 -0.23
C SER A 145 0.09 -1.62 0.57
N ILE A 146 0.50 -2.78 0.08
CA ILE A 146 0.35 -4.05 0.77
C ILE A 146 1.62 -4.41 1.55
N ASN A 147 1.48 -4.98 2.74
CA ASN A 147 2.58 -5.53 3.53
C ASN A 147 3.48 -6.41 2.66
N ILE A 148 4.78 -6.11 2.55
CA ILE A 148 5.71 -6.89 1.72
C ILE A 148 5.75 -8.37 2.13
N TYR A 149 5.50 -8.67 3.40
CA TYR A 149 5.45 -10.03 3.90
C TYR A 149 4.17 -10.79 3.48
N ALA A 150 3.09 -10.09 3.11
CA ALA A 150 1.87 -10.66 2.54
C ALA A 150 2.03 -10.82 1.02
N GLY A 151 2.65 -11.94 0.61
CA GLY A 151 2.89 -12.31 -0.78
C GLY A 151 4.36 -12.24 -1.22
N GLY A 152 5.17 -11.38 -0.60
CA GLY A 152 6.57 -11.20 -1.00
C GLY A 152 6.73 -10.38 -2.28
N TRP A 153 7.97 -9.98 -2.57
CA TRP A 153 8.31 -9.40 -3.86
C TRP A 153 8.39 -10.53 -4.90
N SER A 154 7.45 -10.58 -5.84
CA SER A 154 7.30 -11.66 -6.81
C SER A 154 7.32 -13.07 -6.18
N GLY A 155 6.67 -13.22 -5.01
CA GLY A 155 6.64 -14.48 -4.27
C GLY A 155 7.86 -14.75 -3.38
N TRP A 156 8.88 -13.89 -3.35
CA TRP A 156 10.12 -14.11 -2.59
C TRP A 156 10.30 -13.09 -1.46
N PRO A 157 11.06 -13.44 -0.40
CA PRO A 157 11.52 -12.44 0.55
C PRO A 157 12.43 -11.44 -0.15
N PHE A 158 12.35 -10.18 0.25
CA PHE A 158 13.25 -9.15 -0.27
C PHE A 158 14.66 -9.30 0.33
N TYR A 159 15.66 -8.65 -0.28
CA TYR A 159 17.02 -8.71 0.23
C TYR A 159 17.13 -8.12 1.65
N GLY A 160 17.67 -8.93 2.57
CA GLY A 160 17.77 -8.64 4.01
C GLY A 160 16.62 -9.20 4.84
N ASP A 161 15.55 -9.68 4.21
CA ASP A 161 14.32 -10.12 4.89
C ASP A 161 14.12 -11.64 4.88
N GLN A 162 15.10 -12.42 4.44
CA GLN A 162 14.98 -13.87 4.25
C GLN A 162 14.52 -14.60 5.52
N MET A 163 14.95 -14.12 6.69
CA MET A 163 14.62 -14.66 8.01
C MET A 163 13.17 -14.48 8.45
N TRP A 164 12.34 -13.75 7.68
CA TRP A 164 10.95 -13.48 7.99
C TRP A 164 9.99 -14.28 7.12
N LYS A 165 8.82 -14.61 7.68
CA LYS A 165 7.77 -15.32 6.98
C LYS A 165 7.25 -14.47 5.83
N ILE A 166 7.24 -15.06 4.64
CA ILE A 166 6.42 -14.61 3.52
C ILE A 166 5.16 -15.46 3.51
N TYR A 167 4.04 -14.83 3.83
CA TYR A 167 2.71 -15.40 3.77
C TYR A 167 2.32 -15.52 2.29
N ARG A 168 2.16 -16.74 1.78
CA ARG A 168 1.77 -17.03 0.39
C ARG A 168 0.43 -17.73 0.30
N GLN A 169 -0.07 -18.24 1.42
CA GLN A 169 -1.41 -18.77 1.57
C GLN A 169 -2.08 -18.17 2.81
N GLN A 170 -3.42 -18.12 2.81
CA GLN A 170 -4.21 -17.68 3.97
C GLN A 170 -3.89 -18.51 5.23
N SER A 171 -3.58 -19.80 5.05
CA SER A 171 -3.18 -20.73 6.11
C SER A 171 -1.82 -20.40 6.76
N ASP A 172 -0.98 -19.55 6.15
CA ASP A 172 0.26 -19.07 6.76
C ASP A 172 0.00 -18.05 7.90
N PHE A 173 -1.13 -17.33 7.86
CA PHE A 173 -1.49 -16.32 8.86
C PHE A 173 -2.04 -16.97 10.14
N ARG A 174 -1.14 -17.41 11.02
CA ARG A 174 -1.51 -18.06 12.29
C ARG A 174 -2.25 -17.15 13.29
N ASP A 175 -1.98 -15.84 13.27
CA ASP A 175 -2.71 -14.83 14.05
C ASP A 175 -3.31 -13.78 13.10
N PRO A 176 -4.36 -14.09 12.31
CA PRO A 176 -4.74 -13.26 11.16
C PRO A 176 -5.23 -11.87 11.57
N ALA A 177 -5.95 -11.75 12.69
CA ALA A 177 -6.34 -10.47 13.31
C ALA A 177 -5.17 -9.62 13.82
N MET A 178 -3.94 -10.17 13.84
CA MET A 178 -2.71 -9.50 14.27
C MET A 178 -1.66 -9.49 13.14
N ARG A 179 -2.08 -9.67 11.88
CA ARG A 179 -1.21 -9.49 10.70
C ARG A 179 -1.85 -8.51 9.73
N PHE A 180 -1.23 -7.36 9.55
CA PHE A 180 -1.77 -6.36 8.62
C PHE A 180 -1.50 -6.76 7.16
N VAL A 181 -2.43 -6.41 6.27
CA VAL A 181 -2.37 -6.70 4.84
C VAL A 181 -2.22 -5.40 4.06
N LEU A 182 -3.20 -4.48 4.07
CA LEU A 182 -3.06 -3.18 3.38
C LEU A 182 -2.94 -2.04 4.38
N MET A 183 -2.17 -1.02 3.99
CA MET A 183 -1.94 0.19 4.78
C MET A 183 -1.81 1.42 3.87
N ASP A 184 -2.31 2.57 4.34
CA ASP A 184 -2.12 3.86 3.67
C ASP A 184 -0.65 4.26 3.77
N MET A 185 -0.02 4.62 2.64
CA MET A 185 1.41 4.93 2.56
C MET A 185 1.60 6.42 2.29
N ASP A 186 2.55 7.04 2.97
CA ASP A 186 2.82 8.48 2.85
C ASP A 186 3.28 8.82 1.42
N ASP A 187 2.79 9.94 0.88
CA ASP A 187 2.99 10.31 -0.52
C ASP A 187 4.43 10.71 -0.85
N GLU A 188 5.24 11.11 0.15
CA GLU A 188 6.69 11.30 -0.03
C GLU A 188 7.47 9.98 -0.08
N SER A 189 6.85 8.86 0.31
CA SER A 189 7.50 7.56 0.56
C SER A 189 7.07 6.42 -0.38
N ILE A 190 5.98 6.59 -1.10
CA ILE A 190 5.40 5.55 -1.96
C ILE A 190 6.26 5.27 -3.20
N ASN A 191 6.79 4.04 -3.33
CA ASN A 191 7.81 3.68 -4.34
C ASN A 191 7.56 2.40 -5.14
N ALA A 192 6.79 1.46 -4.59
CA ALA A 192 6.42 0.18 -5.18
C ALA A 192 5.08 -0.26 -4.59
N GLY A 193 4.47 -1.33 -5.11
CA GLY A 193 3.20 -1.85 -4.62
C GLY A 193 3.15 -2.20 -3.12
N ASN A 194 4.31 -2.43 -2.51
CA ASN A 194 4.40 -2.92 -1.15
C ASN A 194 4.75 -1.84 -0.10
N TYR A 195 4.64 -2.24 1.16
CA TYR A 195 5.08 -1.54 2.35
C TYR A 195 5.96 -2.47 3.18
N ARG A 196 7.20 -2.08 3.42
CA ARG A 196 8.21 -2.84 4.17
C ARG A 196 8.42 -2.25 5.56
N VAL A 197 7.94 -2.97 6.57
CA VAL A 197 8.36 -2.73 7.96
C VAL A 197 9.78 -3.26 8.14
N ASP A 198 10.74 -2.40 8.50
CA ASP A 198 12.08 -2.87 8.89
C ASP A 198 11.97 -3.57 10.27
N MET A 199 12.27 -4.87 10.29
CA MET A 199 12.10 -5.73 11.45
C MET A 199 13.32 -5.81 12.38
N ALA A 200 14.36 -4.99 12.16
CA ALA A 200 15.65 -5.17 12.87
C ALA A 200 15.58 -4.99 14.40
N GLY A 201 14.55 -4.32 14.92
CA GLY A 201 14.32 -4.20 16.36
C GLY A 201 13.44 -5.29 16.97
N TRP A 202 12.85 -6.18 16.17
CA TRP A 202 11.96 -7.22 16.70
C TRP A 202 12.77 -8.33 17.38
N PRO A 203 12.32 -8.90 18.52
CA PRO A 203 11.09 -8.56 19.24
C PRO A 203 11.25 -7.38 20.21
N ASN A 204 12.44 -7.18 20.79
CA ASN A 204 12.64 -6.33 21.97
C ASN A 204 13.97 -5.54 21.93
N ASN A 205 14.37 -5.04 20.76
CA ASN A 205 15.56 -4.19 20.59
C ASN A 205 15.18 -2.80 20.04
N PRO A 206 14.59 -1.92 20.87
CA PRO A 206 14.11 -0.61 20.44
C PRO A 206 15.20 0.33 19.91
N ASN A 207 16.48 0.05 20.19
CA ASN A 207 17.61 0.82 19.67
C ASN A 207 17.81 0.63 18.15
N LEU A 208 17.22 -0.41 17.56
CA LEU A 208 17.28 -0.70 16.12
C LEU A 208 16.00 -0.31 15.37
N TYR A 209 15.02 0.31 16.03
CA TYR A 209 13.83 0.83 15.38
C TYR A 209 14.19 1.93 14.38
N ARG A 210 13.70 1.78 13.15
CA ARG A 210 13.96 2.67 12.03
C ARG A 210 12.92 2.47 10.93
N PHE A 211 12.69 3.50 10.15
CA PHE A 211 12.03 3.38 8.86
C PHE A 211 13.07 3.12 7.77
N ARG A 212 12.65 2.49 6.68
CA ARG A 212 13.47 2.20 5.51
C ARG A 212 12.65 2.41 4.25
N GLN A 213 12.80 3.56 3.61
CA GLN A 213 12.09 4.03 2.43
C GLN A 213 10.58 4.25 2.62
N ASP A 214 9.93 3.44 3.46
CA ASP A 214 8.48 3.33 3.54
C ASP A 214 7.95 3.97 4.85
N TRP A 215 7.04 4.93 4.72
CA TRP A 215 6.36 5.61 5.83
C TRP A 215 4.85 5.39 5.77
N PRO A 216 4.19 5.18 6.92
CA PRO A 216 2.74 5.08 6.92
C PRO A 216 2.19 6.48 6.75
N ALA A 217 1.09 6.63 6.02
CA ALA A 217 0.45 7.93 5.91
C ALA A 217 0.03 8.45 7.31
N SER A 218 0.20 9.76 7.53
CA SER A 218 -0.22 10.44 8.76
C SER A 218 -1.49 11.29 8.59
N TRP A 219 -2.23 11.04 7.50
CA TRP A 219 -3.52 11.68 7.16
C TRP A 219 -4.60 11.40 8.23
N HIS A 220 -5.85 11.78 7.99
CA HIS A 220 -6.97 11.42 8.88
C HIS A 220 -6.76 11.81 10.37
N ASN A 221 -6.20 13.00 10.63
CA ASN A 221 -5.83 13.48 11.97
C ASN A 221 -4.76 12.60 12.67
N ASN A 222 -3.57 12.55 12.07
CA ASN A 222 -2.37 11.85 12.57
C ASN A 222 -2.55 10.33 12.61
N GLY A 223 -3.11 9.73 11.57
CA GLY A 223 -3.38 8.30 11.53
C GLY A 223 -3.46 7.70 10.13
N CYS A 224 -3.76 6.41 10.12
CA CYS A 224 -3.70 5.57 8.93
C CYS A 224 -4.81 4.53 8.98
N THR A 225 -5.34 4.15 7.82
CA THR A 225 -6.23 3.00 7.66
C THR A 225 -5.41 1.74 7.45
N ILE A 226 -5.72 0.70 8.21
CA ILE A 226 -4.98 -0.56 8.20
C ILE A 226 -5.97 -1.72 8.19
N SER A 227 -5.79 -2.67 7.27
CA SER A 227 -6.54 -3.93 7.23
C SER A 227 -5.70 -5.13 7.67
N PHE A 228 -6.38 -6.20 8.07
CA PHE A 228 -5.80 -7.39 8.67
C PHE A 228 -6.28 -8.67 7.97
N ALA A 229 -5.48 -9.74 8.06
CA ALA A 229 -5.68 -10.96 7.29
C ALA A 229 -6.95 -11.76 7.67
N ASP A 230 -7.62 -11.41 8.77
CA ASP A 230 -8.92 -11.97 9.16
C ASP A 230 -10.12 -11.28 8.48
N GLY A 231 -9.90 -10.22 7.70
CA GLY A 231 -10.94 -9.46 7.02
C GLY A 231 -11.40 -8.19 7.75
N HIS A 232 -10.84 -7.83 8.92
CA HIS A 232 -11.14 -6.54 9.54
C HIS A 232 -10.24 -5.41 9.05
N ALA A 233 -10.68 -4.17 9.27
CA ALA A 233 -9.84 -2.98 9.10
C ALA A 233 -10.21 -1.93 10.14
N GLU A 234 -9.22 -1.17 10.59
CA GLU A 234 -9.32 -0.15 11.63
C GLU A 234 -8.55 1.12 11.25
N ARG A 235 -8.59 2.13 12.14
CA ARG A 235 -7.76 3.33 12.04
C ARG A 235 -6.75 3.33 13.18
N LYS A 236 -5.46 3.27 12.84
CA LYS A 236 -4.36 3.44 13.80
C LYS A 236 -3.97 4.91 13.85
N LYS A 237 -3.98 5.51 15.04
CA LYS A 237 -3.40 6.85 15.26
C LYS A 237 -1.90 6.72 15.58
N TRP A 238 -1.06 7.47 14.87
CA TRP A 238 0.37 7.56 15.12
C TRP A 238 0.66 8.58 16.24
N LEU A 239 1.74 8.34 16.97
CA LEU A 239 2.07 9.04 18.21
C LEU A 239 3.48 9.62 18.20
N HIS A 240 4.43 8.97 17.51
CA HIS A 240 5.82 9.40 17.45
C HIS A 240 6.04 10.39 16.30
N GLU A 241 6.83 11.44 16.51
CA GLU A 241 7.04 12.51 15.52
C GLU A 241 7.63 11.98 14.21
N ASP A 242 8.60 11.07 14.26
CA ASP A 242 9.18 10.45 13.07
C ASP A 242 8.21 9.61 12.23
N THR A 243 7.08 9.20 12.82
CA THR A 243 6.00 8.49 12.11
C THR A 243 5.05 9.48 11.43
N LEU A 244 4.93 10.70 11.96
CA LEU A 244 4.01 11.72 11.46
C LEU A 244 4.55 12.49 10.26
N GLN A 245 5.87 12.52 10.09
CA GLN A 245 6.58 13.26 9.05
C GLN A 245 7.84 12.49 8.62
N VAL A 246 8.02 12.31 7.31
CA VAL A 246 9.24 11.68 6.76
C VAL A 246 10.45 12.56 7.08
N GLY A 247 10.39 13.83 6.70
CA GLY A 247 11.36 14.88 7.07
C GLY A 247 12.66 14.87 6.26
N PHE A 248 12.74 14.05 5.22
CA PHE A 248 13.79 14.00 4.20
C PHE A 248 13.23 13.22 2.99
N ASN A 249 13.90 13.24 1.85
CA ASN A 249 13.48 12.40 0.71
C ASN A 249 13.88 10.93 0.97
N PRO A 250 12.91 10.00 1.18
CA PRO A 250 13.18 8.61 1.55
C PRO A 250 13.68 7.76 0.36
N HIS A 251 13.65 8.32 -0.85
CA HIS A 251 14.16 7.71 -2.09
C HIS A 251 15.63 8.07 -2.35
N GLN A 252 16.23 8.95 -1.53
CA GLN A 252 17.64 9.32 -1.64
C GLN A 252 18.53 8.52 -0.68
N GLY A 253 19.75 8.20 -1.13
CA GLY A 253 20.75 7.49 -0.34
C GLY A 253 20.28 6.09 0.09
N SER A 254 20.29 5.83 1.40
CA SER A 254 19.81 4.57 1.97
C SER A 254 18.30 4.54 2.27
N GLY A 255 17.62 5.69 2.24
CA GLY A 255 16.23 5.81 2.68
C GLY A 255 15.98 5.48 4.16
N VAL A 256 17.03 5.37 4.99
CA VAL A 256 16.91 4.94 6.39
C VAL A 256 16.85 6.13 7.34
N LYS A 257 15.82 6.16 8.20
CA LYS A 257 15.74 7.05 9.36
C LYS A 257 15.68 6.22 10.63
N ASN A 258 16.74 6.25 11.43
CA ASN A 258 16.74 5.64 12.75
C ASN A 258 15.75 6.41 13.65
N SER A 259 14.91 5.68 14.38
CA SER A 259 13.89 6.21 15.28
C SER A 259 13.83 5.35 16.55
N PRO A 260 14.88 5.37 17.40
CA PRO A 260 14.99 4.49 18.56
C PRO A 260 13.83 4.68 19.54
N GLY A 261 13.26 3.60 20.04
CA GLY A 261 12.14 3.66 21.00
C GLY A 261 10.78 4.08 20.40
N ASN A 262 10.68 4.30 19.09
CA ASN A 262 9.42 4.61 18.43
C ASN A 262 8.39 3.48 18.57
N GLN A 263 7.36 3.74 19.39
CA GLN A 263 6.26 2.82 19.70
C GLN A 263 5.38 2.47 18.50
N ASP A 264 5.32 3.31 17.47
CA ASP A 264 4.56 3.00 16.26
C ASP A 264 5.30 1.95 15.40
N ILE A 265 6.64 2.02 15.35
CA ILE A 265 7.46 0.98 14.72
C ILE A 265 7.32 -0.35 15.47
N ALA A 266 7.33 -0.33 16.82
CA ALA A 266 7.07 -1.53 17.62
C ALA A 266 5.70 -2.15 17.26
N TRP A 267 4.64 -1.34 17.23
CA TRP A 267 3.28 -1.75 16.87
C TRP A 267 3.22 -2.36 15.45
N MET A 268 3.95 -1.78 14.49
CA MET A 268 4.06 -2.32 13.13
C MET A 268 4.84 -3.64 13.07
N GLN A 269 5.99 -3.75 13.76
CA GLN A 269 6.78 -4.98 13.81
C GLN A 269 6.00 -6.14 14.44
N GLU A 270 5.21 -5.89 15.49
CA GLU A 270 4.28 -6.87 16.05
C GLU A 270 3.26 -7.41 15.03
N ARG A 271 2.94 -6.66 13.98
CA ARG A 271 1.86 -6.95 13.02
C ARG A 271 2.33 -7.24 11.59
N ALA A 272 3.62 -7.07 11.29
CA ALA A 272 4.16 -7.27 9.95
C ALA A 272 4.37 -8.74 9.60
N THR A 273 5.15 -9.47 10.42
CA THR A 273 5.60 -10.84 10.12
C THR A 273 6.15 -11.56 11.37
N ARG A 274 6.63 -12.80 11.22
CA ARG A 274 7.32 -13.59 12.26
C ARG A 274 8.54 -14.31 11.67
N PRO A 275 9.51 -14.75 12.49
CA PRO A 275 10.66 -15.51 12.00
C PRO A 275 10.25 -16.79 11.25
N GLU A 276 10.91 -17.10 10.14
CA GLU A 276 10.73 -18.33 9.37
C GLU A 276 11.85 -19.34 9.71
N GLN A 277 11.48 -20.61 9.94
CA GLN A 277 12.46 -21.68 10.18
C GLN A 277 13.09 -22.16 8.87
N GLY A 278 14.39 -22.47 8.90
CA GLY A 278 15.13 -22.94 7.71
C GLY A 278 15.38 -21.85 6.66
N TRP A 279 15.18 -20.57 7.00
CA TRP A 279 15.32 -19.43 6.10
C TRP A 279 16.67 -19.34 5.36
N GLN A 280 17.73 -19.93 5.90
CA GLN A 280 19.05 -19.99 5.29
C GLN A 280 19.05 -20.73 3.94
N GLN A 281 18.01 -21.53 3.67
CA GLN A 281 17.78 -22.24 2.40
C GLN A 281 16.90 -21.43 1.42
N SER A 282 16.36 -20.29 1.84
CA SER A 282 15.49 -19.45 1.01
C SER A 282 16.29 -18.55 0.07
N GLY A 283 15.97 -18.62 -1.22
CA GLY A 283 16.30 -17.56 -2.18
C GLY A 283 15.60 -16.24 -1.84
N TRP A 284 16.06 -15.15 -2.44
CA TRP A 284 15.53 -13.80 -2.22
C TRP A 284 15.49 -12.99 -3.50
N ALA A 285 14.50 -12.10 -3.61
CA ALA A 285 14.40 -11.18 -4.73
C ALA A 285 15.68 -10.33 -4.79
N ARG A 286 16.43 -10.47 -5.90
CA ARG A 286 17.63 -9.66 -6.16
C ARG A 286 17.21 -8.45 -6.99
N GLN A 287 17.45 -7.26 -6.46
CA GLN A 287 17.03 -6.00 -7.07
C GLN A 287 15.52 -6.00 -7.36
N TRP A 288 15.10 -5.44 -8.48
CA TRP A 288 13.71 -5.20 -8.83
C TRP A 288 12.97 -6.47 -9.31
N THR A 289 13.66 -7.50 -9.79
CA THR A 289 13.04 -8.63 -10.48
C THR A 289 13.18 -9.93 -9.68
N GLY A 290 12.23 -10.15 -8.78
CA GLY A 290 12.29 -11.25 -7.82
C GLY A 290 12.27 -12.64 -8.46
N ALA A 291 11.48 -12.83 -9.52
CA ALA A 291 11.37 -14.13 -10.18
C ALA A 291 12.55 -14.42 -11.13
N MET A 292 13.07 -13.42 -11.84
CA MET A 292 13.97 -13.61 -13.00
C MET A 292 15.24 -14.43 -12.72
N HIS A 293 15.78 -14.33 -11.50
CA HIS A 293 17.08 -14.89 -11.14
C HIS A 293 17.01 -16.13 -10.24
N LEU A 294 15.79 -16.58 -9.88
CA LEU A 294 15.56 -17.69 -8.96
C LEU A 294 14.87 -18.85 -9.69
N LYS A 295 15.67 -19.59 -10.46
CA LYS A 295 15.23 -20.80 -11.16
C LYS A 295 15.40 -22.06 -10.29
N PRO A 296 14.49 -23.05 -10.36
CA PRO A 296 13.20 -23.00 -11.05
C PRO A 296 12.27 -21.97 -10.40
N TRP A 297 11.36 -21.37 -11.18
CA TRP A 297 10.51 -20.26 -10.75
C TRP A 297 9.46 -20.70 -9.73
N LYS A 298 9.90 -20.87 -8.48
CA LYS A 298 9.14 -21.54 -7.43
C LYS A 298 7.87 -20.79 -6.96
N TRP A 299 7.56 -19.62 -7.51
CA TRP A 299 6.36 -18.85 -7.17
C TRP A 299 5.89 -18.06 -8.40
N TRP A 300 5.84 -18.71 -9.56
CA TRP A 300 5.27 -18.12 -10.78
C TRP A 300 3.79 -18.50 -10.88
N GLY A 301 2.92 -17.48 -10.85
CA GLY A 301 1.50 -17.57 -11.23
C GLY A 301 0.65 -18.60 -10.47
N TYR A 302 0.99 -18.89 -9.22
CA TYR A 302 0.31 -19.84 -8.32
C TYR A 302 0.11 -21.28 -8.80
N TRP A 303 0.51 -21.66 -10.03
CA TRP A 303 1.65 -22.55 -10.29
C TRP A 303 1.62 -23.23 -11.66
N ARG A 304 2.75 -23.93 -11.98
CA ARG A 304 2.99 -25.08 -12.91
C ARG A 304 4.10 -24.75 -13.97
N MET A 305 5.11 -25.56 -14.40
CA MET A 305 5.62 -26.95 -14.13
C MET A 305 7.13 -27.13 -14.50
N PRO A 306 7.65 -28.39 -14.58
CA PRO A 306 8.11 -28.96 -15.86
C PRO A 306 7.23 -30.12 -16.40
N GLY A 307 6.76 -30.03 -17.65
CA GLY A 307 6.31 -31.19 -18.43
C GLY A 307 4.82 -31.38 -18.77
N GLU A 308 3.95 -30.34 -18.75
CA GLU A 308 2.50 -30.53 -18.97
C GLU A 308 1.82 -29.35 -19.70
N ILE A 309 0.57 -29.57 -20.12
CA ILE A 309 -0.35 -28.73 -20.91
C ILE A 309 -1.78 -29.10 -20.48
N SER A 310 -2.80 -28.24 -20.39
CA SER A 310 -2.96 -26.83 -20.81
C SER A 310 -3.51 -25.94 -19.68
N ALA A 311 -3.97 -24.72 -20.02
CA ALA A 311 -4.87 -23.91 -19.19
C ALA A 311 -6.01 -23.31 -20.05
N ASP A 312 -6.85 -24.18 -20.63
CA ASP A 312 -8.03 -23.80 -21.43
C ASP A 312 -9.17 -23.21 -20.56
N SER A 313 -8.91 -22.12 -19.81
CA SER A 313 -9.96 -21.32 -19.16
C SER A 313 -9.53 -19.96 -18.58
N LEU A 314 -8.24 -19.62 -18.49
CA LEU A 314 -7.83 -18.26 -18.10
C LEU A 314 -8.19 -17.26 -19.22
N SER A 315 -9.32 -16.57 -19.02
CA SER A 315 -9.99 -15.70 -20.00
C SER A 315 -9.03 -14.73 -20.71
N PRO A 316 -8.98 -14.72 -22.06
CA PRO A 316 -7.99 -13.96 -22.82
C PRO A 316 -8.32 -12.47 -22.86
N ARG A 317 -7.86 -11.67 -21.88
CA ARG A 317 -8.10 -10.22 -21.84
C ARG A 317 -7.00 -9.45 -21.10
N PRO A 318 -6.71 -8.19 -21.47
CA PRO A 318 -6.81 -7.54 -22.78
C PRO A 318 -5.42 -7.33 -23.39
N ASN A 319 -5.35 -7.09 -24.70
CA ASN A 319 -4.09 -6.67 -25.33
C ASN A 319 -3.82 -5.19 -25.01
N TYR A 320 -3.18 -4.92 -23.86
CA TYR A 320 -2.57 -3.63 -23.58
C TYR A 320 -1.30 -3.49 -24.43
N ALA A 321 -1.54 -3.07 -25.67
CA ALA A 321 -0.57 -2.66 -26.66
C ALA A 321 -1.11 -1.39 -27.32
N ASP A 322 -0.93 -0.27 -26.61
CA ASP A 322 -0.80 1.11 -27.10
C ASP A 322 -0.20 1.94 -25.93
#